data_AF-A0A4R9JIP0-F1
#
_entry.id   AF-A0A4R9JIP0-F1
#
_cell.length_a   1.000
_cell.length_b   1.000
_cell.length_c   1.000
_cell.angle_alpha   90.00
_cell.angle_beta   90.00
_cell.angle_gamma   90.00
#
_symmetry.space_group_name_H-M   'P 1'
#
loop_
_entity.id
_entity.type
_entity.pdbx_description
1 polymer ?
#
loop_
_entity_poly.entity_id
_entity_poly.type
_entity_poly.pdbx_seq_one_letter_code
_entity_poly.pdbx_strand_id
1 'polypeptide(L)'
;MNKKERILQFLFFLVFLIGLSGGITNLIRGVSIILPEGTEVTPYADNVYRYLAGILLGASLIALWIAITIRKQGELVYIMGAAVFLSGMGRVISMTTVGMPAESRLYVYVGLELSLPIVIWILQFLRQKEIDSK
;
A
#
# COMPACT_ATOMS: atom_id res chain seq x y z
N MET A 1 20.77 -13.70 -5.89
CA MET A 1 19.49 -13.47 -5.20
C MET A 1 18.81 -14.80 -5.03
N ASN A 2 18.44 -15.16 -3.81
CA ASN A 2 17.68 -16.37 -3.53
C ASN A 2 16.23 -16.22 -4.06
N LYS A 3 15.47 -17.33 -4.13
CA LYS A 3 14.10 -17.32 -4.66
C LYS A 3 13.17 -16.38 -3.87
N LYS A 4 13.33 -16.33 -2.54
CA LYS A 4 12.48 -15.50 -1.63
C LYS A 4 12.71 -14.00 -1.85
N GLU A 5 13.96 -13.59 -2.00
CA GLU A 5 14.34 -12.20 -2.33
C GLU A 5 13.74 -11.76 -3.66
N ARG A 6 13.74 -12.64 -4.68
CA ARG A 6 13.11 -12.32 -5.98
C ARG A 6 11.60 -12.13 -5.84
N ILE A 7 10.94 -12.97 -5.05
CA ILE A 7 9.49 -12.84 -4.80
C ILE A 7 9.22 -11.55 -4.03
N LEU A 8 9.92 -11.28 -2.93
CA LEU A 8 9.76 -10.04 -2.16
C LEU A 8 10.01 -8.80 -3.02
N GLN A 9 11.09 -8.79 -3.80
CA GLN A 9 11.40 -7.71 -4.73
C GLN A 9 10.25 -7.48 -5.72
N PHE A 10 9.72 -8.55 -6.31
CA PHE A 10 8.60 -8.47 -7.23
C PHE A 10 7.33 -7.92 -6.55
N LEU A 11 6.99 -8.39 -5.35
CA LEU A 11 5.83 -7.90 -4.59
C LEU A 11 5.97 -6.41 -4.28
N PHE A 12 7.12 -5.95 -3.79
CA PHE A 12 7.35 -4.53 -3.52
C PHE A 12 7.36 -3.68 -4.79
N PHE A 13 7.82 -4.23 -5.92
CA PHE A 13 7.72 -3.57 -7.21
C PHE A 13 6.26 -3.40 -7.67
N LEU A 14 5.41 -4.41 -7.45
CA LEU A 14 3.97 -4.27 -7.71
C LEU A 14 3.31 -3.23 -6.80
N VAL A 15 3.63 -3.25 -5.50
CA VAL A 15 3.15 -2.23 -4.54
C VAL A 15 3.56 -0.83 -5.00
N PHE A 16 4.80 -0.68 -5.47
CA PHE A 16 5.28 0.57 -6.07
C PHE A 16 4.43 0.98 -7.27
N LEU A 17 4.22 0.11 -8.26
CA LEU A 17 3.46 0.49 -9.47
C LEU A 17 2.01 0.89 -9.16
N ILE A 18 1.35 0.16 -8.25
CA ILE A 18 0.00 0.46 -7.80
C ILE A 18 -0.03 1.79 -7.03
N GLY A 19 0.89 1.98 -6.09
CA GLY A 19 0.98 3.20 -5.29
C GLY A 19 1.40 4.43 -6.11
N LEU A 20 2.25 4.25 -7.12
CA LEU A 20 2.70 5.31 -8.03
C LEU A 20 1.53 5.80 -8.88
N SER A 21 0.84 4.86 -9.55
CA SER A 21 -0.32 5.19 -10.39
C SER A 21 -1.44 5.81 -9.55
N GLY A 22 -1.81 5.18 -8.44
CA GLY A 22 -2.82 5.71 -7.51
C GLY A 22 -2.41 7.07 -6.92
N GLY A 23 -1.19 7.22 -6.45
CA GLY A 23 -0.67 8.45 -5.86
C GLY A 23 -0.69 9.61 -6.84
N ILE A 24 -0.19 9.43 -8.07
CA ILE A 24 -0.20 10.47 -9.12
C ILE A 24 -1.63 10.83 -9.49
N THR A 25 -2.50 9.85 -9.75
CA THR A 25 -3.89 10.11 -10.14
C THR A 25 -4.64 10.88 -9.06
N ASN A 26 -4.53 10.46 -7.80
CA ASN A 26 -5.18 11.14 -6.67
C ASN A 26 -4.61 12.56 -6.44
N LEU A 27 -3.31 12.75 -6.67
CA LEU A 27 -2.67 14.05 -6.50
C LEU A 27 -3.06 15.04 -7.59
N ILE A 28 -3.26 14.59 -8.83
CA ILE A 28 -3.73 15.44 -9.95
C ILE A 28 -5.23 15.77 -9.79
N ARG A 29 -6.05 14.73 -9.59
CA ARG A 29 -7.52 14.84 -9.57
C ARG A 29 -8.08 15.39 -8.26
N GLY A 30 -7.34 15.28 -7.16
CA GLY A 30 -7.82 15.67 -5.85
C GLY A 30 -9.01 14.82 -5.38
N VAL A 31 -9.75 15.32 -4.39
CA VAL A 31 -10.86 14.58 -3.76
C VAL A 31 -12.03 14.32 -4.72
N SER A 32 -12.13 15.07 -5.81
CA SER A 32 -13.17 14.93 -6.84
C SER A 32 -13.25 13.53 -7.47
N ILE A 33 -12.18 12.74 -7.42
CA ILE A 33 -12.16 11.39 -8.00
C ILE A 33 -13.01 10.38 -7.21
N ILE A 34 -13.26 10.65 -5.92
CA ILE A 34 -14.00 9.75 -5.04
C ILE A 34 -15.38 10.28 -4.64
N LEU A 35 -15.70 11.53 -5.01
CA LEU A 35 -17.00 12.12 -4.72
C LEU A 35 -17.99 11.84 -5.87
N PRO A 36 -19.30 11.68 -5.57
CA PRO A 36 -20.32 11.61 -6.59
C PRO A 36 -20.32 12.83 -7.52
N GLU A 37 -20.70 12.65 -8.77
CA GLU A 37 -20.82 13.75 -9.73
C GLU A 37 -21.75 14.85 -9.20
N GLY A 38 -21.34 16.11 -9.37
CA GLY A 38 -22.07 17.27 -8.87
C GLY A 38 -21.87 17.60 -7.39
N THR A 39 -21.09 16.79 -6.65
CA THR A 39 -20.74 17.12 -5.25
C THR A 39 -19.77 18.29 -5.20
N GLU A 40 -20.07 19.31 -4.40
CA GLU A 40 -19.15 20.44 -4.20
C GLU A 40 -17.86 20.01 -3.49
N VAL A 41 -16.73 20.42 -4.07
CA VAL A 41 -15.40 20.17 -3.50
C VAL A 41 -15.02 21.37 -2.63
N THR A 42 -14.90 21.16 -1.32
CA THR A 42 -14.39 22.20 -0.43
C THR A 42 -12.86 22.28 -0.50
N PRO A 43 -12.26 23.49 -0.40
CA PRO A 43 -10.80 23.64 -0.39
C PRO A 43 -10.12 22.84 0.73
N TYR A 44 -10.77 22.71 1.89
CA TYR A 44 -10.25 21.93 3.01
C TYR A 44 -10.16 20.43 2.69
N ALA A 45 -11.26 19.84 2.18
CA ALA A 45 -11.28 18.42 1.84
C ALA A 45 -10.29 18.08 0.72
N ASP A 46 -10.21 18.91 -0.32
CA ASP A 46 -9.26 18.71 -1.42
C ASP A 46 -7.81 18.81 -0.94
N ASN A 47 -7.51 19.77 -0.08
CA ASN A 47 -6.17 19.95 0.48
C ASN A 47 -5.71 18.72 1.29
N VAL A 48 -6.53 18.25 2.23
CA VAL A 48 -6.22 17.06 3.04
C VAL A 48 -6.09 15.82 2.15
N TYR A 49 -6.96 15.66 1.16
CA TYR A 49 -6.90 14.52 0.25
C TYR A 49 -5.62 14.51 -0.59
N ARG A 50 -5.21 15.65 -1.16
CA ARG A 50 -3.95 15.75 -1.93
C ARG A 50 -2.71 15.52 -1.06
N TYR A 51 -2.74 15.98 0.19
CA TYR A 51 -1.68 15.67 1.17
C TYR A 51 -1.54 14.15 1.38
N LEU A 52 -2.65 13.45 1.63
CA LEU A 52 -2.66 11.99 1.79
C LEU A 52 -2.21 11.27 0.49
N ALA A 53 -2.62 11.77 -0.67
CA ALA A 53 -2.15 11.26 -1.96
C ALA A 53 -0.63 11.42 -2.14
N GLY A 54 -0.07 12.53 -1.66
CA GLY A 54 1.38 12.75 -1.61
C GLY A 54 2.10 11.76 -0.70
N ILE A 55 1.53 11.44 0.47
CA ILE A 55 2.06 10.40 1.36
C ILE A 55 2.02 9.02 0.68
N LEU A 56 0.90 8.68 0.01
CA LEU A 56 0.78 7.42 -0.73
C LEU A 56 1.88 7.31 -1.82
N LEU A 57 2.09 8.39 -2.57
CA LEU A 57 3.14 8.47 -3.58
C LEU A 57 4.52 8.30 -2.95
N GLY A 58 4.82 8.97 -1.83
CA GLY A 58 6.07 8.81 -1.09
C GLY A 58 6.28 7.37 -0.60
N ALA A 59 5.26 6.75 -0.03
CA ALA A 59 5.29 5.35 0.41
C ALA A 59 5.55 4.38 -0.75
N SER A 60 5.02 4.68 -1.95
CA SER A 60 5.30 3.89 -3.15
C SER A 60 6.78 3.96 -3.56
N LEU A 61 7.42 5.13 -3.44
CA LEU A 61 8.84 5.29 -3.72
C LEU A 61 9.71 4.55 -2.68
N ILE A 62 9.26 4.51 -1.43
CA ILE A 62 9.89 3.68 -0.38
C ILE A 62 9.77 2.19 -0.75
N ALA A 63 8.62 1.73 -1.24
CA ALA A 63 8.48 0.35 -1.73
C ALA A 63 9.42 0.05 -2.89
N LEU A 64 9.59 0.96 -3.85
CA LEU A 64 10.58 0.81 -4.92
C LEU A 64 12.00 0.69 -4.35
N TRP A 65 12.35 1.56 -3.40
CA TRP A 65 13.65 1.53 -2.76
C TRP A 65 13.91 0.20 -2.04
N ILE A 66 12.92 -0.33 -1.33
CA ILE A 66 12.97 -1.66 -0.71
C ILE A 66 13.16 -2.74 -1.79
N ALA A 67 12.44 -2.68 -2.90
CA ALA A 67 12.58 -3.63 -3.99
C ALA A 67 14.01 -3.64 -4.58
N ILE A 68 14.61 -2.46 -4.79
CA ILE A 68 15.97 -2.32 -5.33
C ILE A 68 17.02 -2.76 -4.30
N THR A 69 16.80 -2.45 -3.02
CA THR A 69 17.79 -2.65 -1.95
C THR A 69 17.46 -3.82 -1.01
N ILE A 70 16.62 -4.76 -1.45
CA ILE A 70 15.99 -5.81 -0.62
C ILE A 70 16.97 -6.59 0.27
N ARG A 71 18.21 -6.78 -0.19
CA ARG A 71 19.29 -7.47 0.54
C ARG A 71 19.79 -6.74 1.80
N LYS A 72 19.55 -5.43 1.91
CA LYS A 72 19.98 -4.58 3.02
C LYS A 72 18.84 -4.16 3.94
N GLN A 73 17.59 -4.36 3.54
CA GLN A 73 16.41 -3.75 4.16
C GLN A 73 15.58 -4.76 4.95
N GLY A 74 16.18 -5.45 5.93
CA GLY A 74 15.49 -6.45 6.75
C GLY A 74 14.22 -5.91 7.43
N GLU A 75 14.39 -4.88 8.26
CA GLU A 75 13.32 -4.30 9.08
C GLU A 75 12.31 -3.47 8.28
N LEU A 76 12.77 -2.72 7.26
CA LEU A 76 11.87 -1.91 6.43
C LEU A 76 10.83 -2.74 5.68
N VAL A 77 11.15 -4.01 5.36
CA VAL A 77 10.17 -4.93 4.76
C VAL A 77 9.00 -5.19 5.71
N TYR A 78 9.26 -5.38 7.01
CA TYR A 78 8.22 -5.58 8.01
C TYR A 78 7.39 -4.30 8.21
N ILE A 79 8.06 -3.15 8.35
CA ILE A 79 7.42 -1.85 8.56
C ILE A 79 6.54 -1.48 7.38
N MET A 80 7.01 -1.67 6.14
CA MET A 80 6.22 -1.39 4.96
C MET A 80 5.03 -2.35 4.84
N GLY A 81 5.20 -3.62 5.20
CA GLY A 81 4.08 -4.55 5.34
C GLY A 81 3.04 -4.05 6.34
N ALA A 82 3.48 -3.54 7.51
CA ALA A 82 2.57 -2.99 8.52
C ALA A 82 1.82 -1.74 8.03
N ALA A 83 2.49 -0.85 7.28
CA ALA A 83 1.84 0.31 6.69
C ALA A 83 0.71 -0.09 5.71
N VAL A 84 0.95 -1.09 4.85
CA VAL A 84 -0.08 -1.63 3.94
C VAL A 84 -1.21 -2.30 4.72
N PHE A 85 -0.89 -3.05 5.77
CA PHE A 85 -1.90 -3.71 6.61
C PHE A 85 -2.80 -2.69 7.31
N LEU A 86 -2.22 -1.63 7.88
CA LEU A 86 -2.95 -0.54 8.53
C LEU A 86 -3.87 0.21 7.54
N SER A 87 -3.45 0.36 6.28
CA SER A 87 -4.31 0.89 5.21
C SER A 87 -5.55 0.00 5.01
N GLY A 88 -5.35 -1.32 4.92
CA GLY A 88 -6.46 -2.29 4.81
C GLY A 88 -7.38 -2.26 6.04
N MET A 89 -6.83 -2.13 7.24
CA MET A 89 -7.62 -1.94 8.46
C MET A 89 -8.46 -0.66 8.41
N GLY A 90 -7.90 0.44 7.91
CA GLY A 90 -8.63 1.69 7.71
C GLY A 90 -9.88 1.51 6.83
N ARG A 91 -9.78 0.69 5.78
CA ARG A 91 -10.95 0.33 4.96
C ARG A 91 -11.96 -0.52 5.71
N VAL A 92 -11.53 -1.51 6.49
CA VAL A 92 -12.43 -2.33 7.32
C VAL A 92 -13.18 -1.47 8.34
N ILE A 93 -12.48 -0.53 8.98
CA ILE A 93 -13.10 0.43 9.90
C ILE A 93 -14.14 1.26 9.15
N SER A 94 -13.83 1.79 7.96
CA SER A 94 -14.80 2.53 7.14
C SER A 94 -16.03 1.68 6.78
N MET A 95 -15.83 0.43 6.34
CA MET A 95 -16.92 -0.49 5.98
C MET A 95 -17.85 -0.82 7.16
N THR A 96 -17.30 -0.88 8.38
CA THR A 96 -18.05 -1.21 9.60
C THR A 96 -18.73 0.00 10.25
N THR A 97 -18.18 1.21 10.06
CA THR A 97 -18.67 2.43 10.71
C THR A 97 -19.53 3.32 9.82
N VAL A 98 -19.24 3.37 8.52
CA VAL A 98 -19.95 4.22 7.54
C VAL A 98 -20.83 3.37 6.63
N GLY A 99 -20.41 2.14 6.32
CA GLY A 99 -21.18 1.19 5.53
C GLY A 99 -20.39 0.60 4.37
N MET A 100 -21.01 -0.38 3.72
CA MET A 100 -20.39 -1.14 2.63
C MET A 100 -20.34 -0.31 1.33
N PRO A 101 -19.19 -0.25 0.63
CA PRO A 101 -19.09 0.45 -0.63
C PRO A 101 -19.90 -0.25 -1.74
N ALA A 102 -20.48 0.54 -2.64
CA ALA A 102 -21.18 0.01 -3.82
C ALA A 102 -20.22 -0.62 -4.83
N GLU A 103 -19.00 -0.08 -4.96
CA GLU A 103 -18.02 -0.55 -5.93
C GLU A 103 -17.33 -1.84 -5.49
N SER A 104 -17.64 -2.93 -6.20
CA SER A 104 -17.11 -4.27 -5.90
C SER A 104 -15.57 -4.38 -5.93
N ARG A 105 -14.88 -3.54 -6.70
CA ARG A 105 -13.42 -3.46 -6.76
C ARG A 105 -12.78 -3.15 -5.39
N LEU A 106 -13.48 -2.43 -4.52
CA LEU A 106 -12.95 -2.04 -3.21
C LEU A 106 -12.78 -3.25 -2.28
N TYR A 107 -13.60 -4.30 -2.41
CA TYR A 107 -13.43 -5.54 -1.64
C TYR A 107 -12.16 -6.29 -2.05
N VAL A 108 -11.81 -6.25 -3.34
CA VAL A 108 -10.55 -6.85 -3.84
C VAL A 108 -9.35 -6.12 -3.23
N TYR A 109 -9.41 -4.79 -3.16
CA TYR A 109 -8.34 -4.00 -2.54
C TYR A 109 -8.19 -4.31 -1.05
N VAL A 110 -9.28 -4.40 -0.29
CA VAL A 110 -9.22 -4.80 1.12
C VAL A 110 -8.59 -6.19 1.26
N GLY A 111 -9.03 -7.16 0.46
CA GLY A 111 -8.46 -8.51 0.48
C GLY A 111 -6.96 -8.51 0.21
N LEU A 112 -6.50 -7.73 -0.77
CA LEU A 112 -5.08 -7.58 -1.10
C LEU A 112 -4.30 -6.85 0.00
N GLU A 113 -4.80 -5.72 0.50
CA GLU A 113 -4.17 -4.91 1.54
C GLU A 113 -4.02 -5.68 2.87
N LEU A 114 -4.92 -6.62 3.17
CA LEU A 114 -4.83 -7.45 4.37
C LEU A 114 -3.98 -8.72 4.16
N SER A 115 -4.08 -9.36 2.99
CA SER A 115 -3.39 -10.63 2.73
C SER A 115 -1.93 -10.45 2.29
N LEU A 116 -1.63 -9.42 1.50
CA LEU A 116 -0.29 -9.18 0.96
C LEU A 116 0.77 -8.96 2.06
N PRO A 117 0.53 -8.14 3.11
CA PRO A 117 1.45 -8.00 4.23
C PRO A 117 1.78 -9.31 4.93
N ILE A 118 0.78 -10.18 5.11
CA ILE A 118 0.96 -11.49 5.75
C ILE A 118 1.92 -12.34 4.92
N VAL A 119 1.73 -12.38 3.60
CA VAL A 119 2.61 -13.11 2.68
C VAL A 119 4.04 -12.53 2.71
N ILE A 120 4.17 -11.20 2.72
CA ILE A 120 5.46 -10.51 2.83
C ILE A 120 6.17 -10.88 4.13
N TRP A 121 5.47 -10.85 5.26
CA TRP A 121 6.04 -11.19 6.57
C TRP A 121 6.47 -12.65 6.66
N ILE A 122 5.68 -13.59 6.15
CA ILE A 122 6.06 -15.01 6.11
C ILE A 122 7.32 -15.20 5.27
N LEU A 123 7.37 -14.61 4.07
CA LEU A 123 8.54 -14.71 3.19
C LEU A 123 9.78 -14.08 3.81
N GLN A 124 9.62 -12.95 4.48
CA GLN A 124 10.68 -12.24 5.18
C GLN A 124 11.22 -13.05 6.36
N PHE A 125 10.34 -13.62 7.18
CA PHE A 125 10.70 -14.48 8.31
C PHE A 125 11.49 -15.71 7.85
N LEU A 126 11.00 -16.39 6.80
CA LEU A 126 11.67 -17.55 6.23
C LEU A 126 13.04 -17.18 5.63
N ARG A 127 13.17 -15.98 5.04
CA ARG A 127 14.45 -15.48 4.54
C ARG A 127 15.45 -15.24 5.67
N GLN A 128 15.00 -14.64 6.77
CA GLN A 128 15.86 -14.31 7.91
C GLN A 128 16.39 -15.58 8.58
N LYS A 129 15.53 -16.57 8.80
CA LYS A 129 15.91 -17.88 9.32
C LYS A 129 16.98 -18.60 8.47
N GLU A 130 16.94 -18.46 7.15
CA GLU A 130 17.97 -19.03 6.25
C GLU A 130 19.31 -18.30 6.31
N ILE A 131 19.30 -17.02 6.68
CA ILE A 131 20.52 -16.23 6.87
C ILE A 131 21.16 -16.59 8.21
N ASP A 132 20.36 -16.69 9.28
CA ASP A 132 20.84 -17.00 10.64
C ASP A 132 21.34 -18.44 10.79
N SER A 133 20.90 -19.34 9.92
CA SER A 133 21.33 -20.74 9.89
C SER A 133 22.65 -20.99 9.13
N LYS A 134 23.26 -19.95 8.56
CA LYS A 134 24.53 -20.03 7.81
C LYS A 134 25.66 -19.36 8.56
#